data_AF-H8MHT8-F1
#
_entry.id   AF-H8MHT8-F1
#
_cell.length_a   1.000
_cell.length_b   1.000
_cell.length_c   1.000
_cell.angle_alpha   90.00
_cell.angle_beta   90.00
_cell.angle_gamma   90.00
#
_symmetry.space_group_name_H-M   'P 1'
#
loop_
_entity.id
_entity.type
_entity.pdbx_description
1 polymer ?
#
loop_
_entity_poly.entity_id
_entity_poly.type
_entity_poly.pdbx_seq_one_letter_code
_entity_poly.pdbx_strand_id
1 'polypeptide(L)'
;MSWSVYLRIGSLLEVWHEEMPSSVALLFGPEDFVTEGVPELESDAPSPSSAFRSTVGRCKRRLSALGYDWSLFLASYREGVSGRVTLAMAMGCLAVIDMDAAERLPALFEATSPEEDLAALGRVCMWQAREDSHREEGAILQELPGGGEERGYQQHFDMVLQWARDRPEAYDVLFAARAVEFIIWLRRQSPDFGWLFFVRAILEAFQDDEFIEFDIAGRIRQFIEDGREVEPNDFASAYVQGSIEALADDARLIGRLYAVLADLEKKVGRNYWGARAAGLLERLLMGEGTAQVRGRLLEDLLESLVRMDPQLPVVEKNLLNETEEIDLVLQNQLQSPFWAAMQSPLLFIECKNWKTVVGAPEARIFESKIRERGNLCRVGIFVSMAGFSDPCLQILRRVQSQGLIIFAVTGQDLRQMVGERVSLTEWLASRGMRQIV
;
A
#
# COMPACT_ATOMS: atom_id res chain seq x y z
N MET A 1 22.23 -33.55 -12.97
CA MET A 1 22.82 -32.28 -13.44
C MET A 1 21.79 -31.21 -13.15
N SER A 2 22.15 -30.10 -12.50
CA SER A 2 21.23 -28.96 -12.41
C SER A 2 21.26 -28.24 -13.75
N TRP A 3 20.08 -27.99 -14.31
CA TRP A 3 19.95 -27.22 -15.54
C TRP A 3 19.81 -25.75 -15.16
N SER A 4 20.68 -24.89 -15.68
CA SER A 4 20.55 -23.45 -15.50
C SER A 4 19.66 -22.84 -16.57
N VAL A 5 18.82 -21.89 -16.18
CA VAL A 5 18.14 -20.94 -17.08
C VAL A 5 18.62 -19.54 -16.73
N TYR A 6 18.62 -18.61 -17.68
CA TYR A 6 19.05 -17.24 -17.41
C TYR A 6 18.20 -16.21 -18.14
N LEU A 7 18.08 -15.03 -17.53
CA LEU A 7 17.48 -13.83 -18.11
C LEU A 7 18.57 -12.77 -18.22
N ARG A 8 18.74 -12.23 -19.41
CA ARG A 8 19.62 -11.09 -19.69
C ARG A 8 18.79 -9.87 -20.06
N ILE A 9 19.06 -8.72 -19.46
CA ILE A 9 18.46 -7.41 -19.79
C ILE A 9 19.60 -6.43 -20.04
N GLY A 10 19.90 -6.11 -21.30
CA GLY A 10 21.11 -5.36 -21.62
C GLY A 10 22.38 -6.07 -21.11
N SER A 11 23.14 -5.44 -20.22
CA SER A 11 24.31 -6.05 -19.57
C SER A 11 23.99 -6.83 -18.29
N LEU A 12 22.76 -6.75 -17.80
CA LEU A 12 22.32 -7.47 -16.60
C LEU A 12 22.12 -8.95 -16.93
N LEU A 13 22.67 -9.85 -16.12
CA LEU A 13 22.47 -11.30 -16.24
C LEU A 13 21.99 -11.89 -14.91
N GLU A 14 20.86 -12.58 -14.95
CA GLU A 14 20.27 -13.31 -13.83
C GLU A 14 20.21 -14.80 -14.17
N VAL A 15 20.63 -15.67 -13.24
CA VAL A 15 20.76 -17.13 -13.47
C VAL A 15 20.01 -17.88 -12.38
N TRP A 16 19.18 -18.84 -12.78
CA TRP A 16 18.46 -19.74 -11.86
C TRP A 16 18.88 -21.19 -12.07
N HIS A 17 18.99 -21.94 -10.96
CA HIS A 17 19.38 -23.35 -10.95
C HIS A 17 18.23 -24.33 -10.65
N GLU A 18 17.08 -23.86 -10.14
CA GLU A 18 16.00 -24.73 -9.64
C GLU A 18 14.61 -24.27 -10.11
N GLU A 19 14.02 -23.30 -9.42
CA GLU A 19 12.70 -22.76 -9.72
C GLU A 19 12.80 -21.34 -10.23
N MET A 20 12.16 -21.10 -11.37
CA MET A 20 12.09 -19.80 -11.99
C MET A 20 10.66 -19.28 -11.88
N PRO A 21 10.47 -17.98 -11.59
CA PRO A 21 9.14 -17.37 -11.60
C PRO A 21 8.42 -17.63 -12.91
N SER A 22 7.19 -18.15 -12.83
CA SER A 22 6.36 -18.45 -14.01
C SER A 22 6.11 -17.17 -14.82
N SER A 23 6.06 -16.04 -14.13
CA SER A 23 5.86 -14.70 -14.66
C SER A 23 6.93 -14.20 -15.63
N VAL A 24 8.12 -14.82 -15.73
CA VAL A 24 9.18 -14.39 -16.69
C VAL A 24 8.70 -14.47 -18.14
N ALA A 25 7.89 -15.47 -18.47
CA ALA A 25 7.36 -15.65 -19.81
C ALA A 25 6.46 -14.49 -20.27
N LEU A 26 5.92 -13.69 -19.34
CA LEU A 26 5.03 -12.57 -19.66
C LEU A 26 5.74 -11.42 -20.38
N LEU A 27 7.07 -11.36 -20.26
CA LEU A 27 7.89 -10.43 -21.02
C LEU A 27 7.88 -10.71 -22.52
N PHE A 28 7.56 -11.94 -22.92
CA PHE A 28 7.76 -12.44 -24.27
C PHE A 28 6.46 -12.94 -24.90
N GLY A 29 6.32 -12.73 -26.20
CA GLY A 29 5.34 -13.43 -27.02
C GLY A 29 5.92 -14.71 -27.64
N PRO A 30 5.07 -15.62 -28.15
CA PRO A 30 5.54 -16.76 -28.94
C PRO A 30 6.42 -16.34 -30.13
N GLU A 31 6.18 -15.16 -30.69
CA GLU A 31 6.96 -14.57 -31.78
C GLU A 31 8.39 -14.13 -31.39
N ASP A 32 8.66 -13.97 -30.09
CA ASP A 32 9.99 -13.64 -29.60
C ASP A 32 10.86 -14.90 -29.45
N PHE A 33 10.29 -16.11 -29.60
CA PHE A 33 11.04 -17.35 -29.48
C PHE A 33 11.92 -17.59 -30.70
N VAL A 34 13.20 -17.86 -30.47
CA VAL A 34 14.19 -18.15 -31.50
C VAL A 34 14.90 -19.46 -31.19
N THR A 35 15.06 -20.26 -32.24
CA THR A 35 15.92 -21.44 -32.25
C THR A 35 17.08 -21.16 -33.19
N GLU A 36 18.23 -20.77 -32.64
CA GLU A 36 19.44 -20.67 -33.45
C GLU A 36 20.03 -22.08 -33.63
N GLY A 37 19.97 -22.59 -34.86
CA GLY A 37 20.75 -23.75 -35.26
C GLY A 37 22.23 -23.37 -35.24
N VAL A 38 23.01 -23.99 -34.35
CA VAL A 38 24.45 -23.73 -34.28
C VAL A 38 25.11 -24.35 -35.53
N PRO A 39 25.95 -23.63 -36.28
CA PRO A 39 26.85 -24.24 -37.27
C PRO A 39 27.72 -25.27 -36.55
N GLU A 40 27.89 -26.48 -37.11
CA GLU A 40 28.73 -27.55 -36.58
C GLU A 40 30.04 -27.01 -35.98
N LEU A 41 30.12 -26.94 -34.64
CA LEU A 41 31.29 -26.51 -33.90
C LEU A 41 31.67 -27.62 -32.91
N GLU A 42 32.97 -27.86 -32.85
CA GLU A 42 33.61 -29.01 -32.21
C GLU A 42 33.30 -29.11 -30.70
N SER A 43 32.61 -30.20 -30.37
CA SER A 43 32.53 -31.01 -29.15
C SER A 43 32.47 -30.44 -27.72
N ASP A 44 32.59 -29.15 -27.40
CA ASP A 44 32.48 -28.70 -25.99
C ASP A 44 31.72 -27.38 -25.76
N ALA A 45 31.09 -26.81 -26.79
CA ALA A 45 30.28 -25.59 -26.68
C ALA A 45 28.77 -25.92 -26.48
N PRO A 46 28.02 -25.07 -25.73
CA PRO A 46 26.63 -25.32 -25.36
C PRO A 46 25.72 -25.57 -26.57
N SER A 47 24.87 -26.60 -26.44
CA SER A 47 23.82 -27.05 -27.37
C SER A 47 22.89 -25.91 -27.82
N PRO A 48 22.13 -26.07 -28.94
CA PRO A 48 21.25 -25.02 -29.51
C PRO A 48 20.56 -24.16 -28.46
N SER A 49 20.82 -22.85 -28.51
CA SER A 49 20.20 -21.88 -27.62
C SER A 49 18.77 -21.66 -28.09
N SER A 50 17.84 -22.33 -27.42
CA SER A 50 16.42 -22.01 -27.51
C SER A 50 16.12 -20.94 -26.49
N ALA A 51 15.79 -19.74 -26.97
CA ALA A 51 15.63 -18.57 -26.12
C ALA A 51 14.48 -17.70 -26.63
N PHE A 52 13.88 -16.92 -25.73
CA PHE A 52 13.08 -15.77 -26.12
C PHE A 52 13.98 -14.55 -26.24
N ARG A 53 13.86 -13.79 -27.35
CA ARG A 53 14.61 -12.55 -27.59
C ARG A 53 13.66 -11.43 -27.96
N SER A 54 13.68 -10.37 -27.15
CA SER A 54 12.91 -9.16 -27.41
C SER A 54 13.72 -7.90 -27.11
N THR A 55 13.04 -6.76 -27.11
CA THR A 55 13.62 -5.45 -26.73
C THR A 55 12.89 -4.94 -25.50
N VAL A 56 13.57 -4.21 -24.62
CA VAL A 56 12.99 -3.60 -23.41
C VAL A 56 11.67 -2.89 -23.69
N GLY A 57 11.60 -2.06 -24.75
CA GLY A 57 10.40 -1.33 -25.12
C GLY A 57 9.22 -2.24 -25.54
N ARG A 58 9.51 -3.39 -26.17
CA ARG A 58 8.47 -4.40 -26.50
C ARG A 58 7.95 -5.07 -25.24
N CYS A 59 8.83 -5.50 -24.34
CA CYS A 59 8.46 -6.08 -23.05
C CYS A 59 7.63 -5.08 -22.21
N LYS A 60 8.02 -3.80 -22.15
CA LYS A 60 7.25 -2.75 -21.46
C LYS A 60 5.83 -2.60 -22.01
N ARG A 61 5.68 -2.56 -23.35
CA ARG A 61 4.36 -2.47 -24.01
C ARG A 61 3.52 -3.71 -23.78
N ARG A 62 4.14 -4.90 -23.83
CA ARG A 62 3.46 -6.17 -23.58
C ARG A 62 2.91 -6.25 -22.15
N LEU A 63 3.74 -5.96 -21.14
CA LEU A 63 3.30 -5.90 -19.75
C LEU A 63 2.12 -4.93 -19.60
N SER A 64 2.20 -3.75 -20.22
CA SER A 64 1.12 -2.76 -20.19
C SER A 64 -0.17 -3.29 -20.84
N ALA A 65 -0.08 -3.99 -21.97
CA ALA A 65 -1.22 -4.60 -22.64
C ALA A 65 -1.88 -5.73 -21.81
N LEU A 66 -1.11 -6.38 -20.94
CA LEU A 66 -1.58 -7.38 -19.99
C LEU A 66 -2.15 -6.74 -18.70
N GLY A 67 -2.16 -5.42 -18.59
CA GLY A 67 -2.63 -4.68 -17.40
C GLY A 67 -1.55 -4.46 -16.34
N TYR A 68 -0.30 -4.85 -16.60
CA TYR A 68 0.87 -4.58 -15.76
C TYR A 68 1.62 -3.34 -16.28
N ASP A 69 0.90 -2.22 -16.41
CA ASP A 69 1.52 -0.94 -16.75
C ASP A 69 2.13 -0.25 -15.52
N TRP A 70 2.98 0.73 -15.76
CA TRP A 70 3.68 1.46 -14.70
C TRP A 70 2.75 2.11 -13.67
N SER A 71 1.55 2.55 -14.10
CA SER A 71 0.60 3.19 -13.20
C SER A 71 0.03 2.23 -12.16
N LEU A 72 -0.20 0.96 -12.52
CA LEU A 72 -0.59 -0.09 -11.58
C LEU A 72 0.49 -0.33 -10.52
N PHE A 73 1.76 -0.40 -10.94
CA PHE A 73 2.89 -0.56 -10.03
C PHE A 73 2.97 0.63 -9.07
N LEU A 74 2.91 1.87 -9.56
CA LEU A 74 2.91 3.05 -8.70
C LEU A 74 1.74 3.08 -7.70
N ALA A 75 0.53 2.72 -8.13
CA ALA A 75 -0.62 2.64 -7.23
C ALA A 75 -0.42 1.57 -6.16
N SER A 76 0.05 0.39 -6.55
CA SER A 76 0.28 -0.72 -5.62
C SER A 76 1.38 -0.42 -4.60
N TYR A 77 2.42 0.31 -5.02
CA TYR A 77 3.48 0.77 -4.13
C TYR A 77 2.98 1.78 -3.09
N ARG A 78 2.10 2.72 -3.49
CA ARG A 78 1.49 3.72 -2.59
C ARG A 78 0.69 3.09 -1.46
N GLU A 79 -0.05 2.03 -1.78
CA GLU A 79 -0.87 1.29 -0.82
C GLU A 79 -0.03 0.27 -0.01
N GLY A 80 1.18 -0.03 -0.49
CA GLY A 80 2.14 -0.95 0.10
C GLY A 80 2.72 -0.48 1.43
N VAL A 81 3.24 -1.44 2.21
CA VAL A 81 3.87 -1.21 3.52
C VAL A 81 4.82 -0.02 3.48
N SER A 82 4.56 0.95 4.36
CA SER A 82 5.39 2.13 4.58
C SER A 82 6.82 1.73 4.91
N GLY A 83 7.82 2.35 4.25
CA GLY A 83 9.27 2.15 4.43
C GLY A 83 9.82 2.48 5.82
N ARG A 84 9.13 2.05 6.88
CA ARG A 84 9.40 2.32 8.29
C ARG A 84 10.61 1.53 8.77
N VAL A 85 10.83 0.31 8.26
CA VAL A 85 12.03 -0.45 8.61
C VAL A 85 13.24 0.20 7.95
N THR A 86 13.15 0.53 6.65
CA THR A 86 14.19 1.28 5.94
C THR A 86 14.50 2.61 6.60
N LEU A 87 13.48 3.41 6.95
CA LEU A 87 13.67 4.69 7.63
C LEU A 87 14.37 4.51 8.98
N ALA A 88 13.92 3.58 9.81
CA ALA A 88 14.52 3.34 11.12
C ALA A 88 15.99 2.89 11.02
N MET A 89 16.30 1.99 10.08
CA MET A 89 17.66 1.51 9.88
C MET A 89 18.57 2.58 9.26
N ALA A 90 18.07 3.39 8.32
CA ALA A 90 18.79 4.50 7.72
C ALA A 90 19.08 5.60 8.74
N MET A 91 18.11 5.95 9.58
CA MET A 91 18.31 6.88 10.69
C MET A 91 19.38 6.37 11.67
N GLY A 92 19.33 5.09 12.03
CA GLY A 92 20.35 4.48 12.90
C GLY A 92 21.76 4.49 12.29
N CYS A 93 21.88 4.22 10.99
CA CYS A 93 23.17 4.27 10.30
C CYS A 93 23.69 5.69 10.11
N LEU A 94 22.84 6.63 9.72
CA LEU A 94 23.23 8.02 9.49
C LEU A 94 23.49 8.76 10.78
N ALA A 95 22.78 8.49 11.88
CA ALA A 95 23.06 9.12 13.18
C ALA A 95 24.48 8.87 13.69
N VAL A 96 25.14 7.80 13.24
CA VAL A 96 26.54 7.48 13.57
C VAL A 96 27.54 8.31 12.73
N ILE A 97 27.13 8.75 11.53
CA ILE A 97 28.01 9.39 10.53
C ILE A 97 27.74 10.89 10.44
N ASP A 98 26.46 11.28 10.37
CA ASP A 98 25.94 12.63 10.22
C ASP A 98 24.53 12.73 10.84
N MET A 99 24.47 13.28 12.05
CA MET A 99 23.23 13.44 12.82
C MET A 99 22.26 14.43 12.17
N ASP A 100 22.76 15.50 11.55
CA ASP A 100 21.93 16.50 10.87
C ASP A 100 21.27 15.91 9.61
N ALA A 101 21.99 15.03 8.89
CA ALA A 101 21.40 14.27 7.79
C ALA A 101 20.33 13.30 8.30
N ALA A 102 20.57 12.61 9.41
CA ALA A 102 19.62 11.67 10.00
C ALA A 102 18.29 12.35 10.43
N GLU A 103 18.36 13.57 10.97
CA GLU A 103 17.17 14.34 11.35
C GLU A 103 16.31 14.79 10.16
N ARG A 104 16.92 14.95 8.97
CA ARG A 104 16.20 15.37 7.75
C ARG A 104 15.57 14.19 6.99
N LEU A 105 15.96 12.97 7.29
CA LEU A 105 15.48 11.77 6.60
C LEU A 105 13.96 11.59 6.60
N PRO A 106 13.23 11.78 7.71
CA PRO A 106 11.77 11.60 7.70
C PRO A 106 11.09 12.54 6.70
N ALA A 107 11.48 13.82 6.68
CA ALA A 107 10.94 14.79 5.74
C ALA A 107 11.29 14.45 4.28
N LEU A 108 12.52 13.95 4.03
CA LEU A 108 12.93 13.48 2.71
C LEU A 108 12.13 12.24 2.25
N PHE A 109 11.84 11.32 3.17
CA PHE A 109 10.99 10.15 2.91
C PHE A 109 9.55 10.55 2.60
N GLU A 110 9.00 11.52 3.32
CA GLU A 110 7.64 12.02 3.06
C GLU A 110 7.55 12.80 1.74
N ALA A 111 8.62 13.50 1.34
CA ALA A 111 8.65 14.30 0.13
C ALA A 111 8.85 13.50 -1.15
N THR A 112 9.36 12.27 -1.07
CA THR A 112 9.69 11.45 -2.24
C THR A 112 8.52 10.65 -2.74
N SER A 113 8.38 10.60 -4.07
CA SER A 113 7.29 9.88 -4.72
C SER A 113 7.64 8.39 -4.91
N PRO A 114 6.62 7.51 -4.96
CA PRO A 114 6.77 6.12 -5.38
C PRO A 114 7.54 5.92 -6.70
N GLU A 115 7.40 6.87 -7.61
CA GLU A 115 8.07 6.83 -8.92
C GLU A 115 9.58 7.03 -8.77
N GLU A 116 9.99 7.94 -7.91
CA GLU A 116 11.41 8.18 -7.61
C GLU A 116 12.06 6.96 -6.95
N ASP A 117 11.36 6.28 -6.03
CA ASP A 117 11.84 5.06 -5.39
C ASP A 117 12.12 3.93 -6.37
N LEU A 118 11.10 3.59 -7.17
CA LEU A 118 11.22 2.47 -8.10
C LEU A 118 12.19 2.80 -9.23
N ALA A 119 12.24 4.06 -9.68
CA ALA A 119 13.24 4.51 -10.64
C ALA A 119 14.65 4.46 -10.05
N ALA A 120 14.83 4.81 -8.78
CA ALA A 120 16.12 4.71 -8.09
C ALA A 120 16.58 3.26 -7.98
N LEU A 121 15.67 2.33 -7.66
CA LEU A 121 15.96 0.90 -7.71
C LEU A 121 16.43 0.44 -9.10
N GLY A 122 15.68 0.80 -10.15
CA GLY A 122 16.06 0.47 -11.52
C GLY A 122 17.45 1.02 -11.88
N ARG A 123 17.77 2.26 -11.49
CA ARG A 123 19.09 2.87 -11.71
C ARG A 123 20.20 2.12 -10.98
N VAL A 124 19.98 1.73 -9.72
CA VAL A 124 20.94 0.95 -8.93
C VAL A 124 21.19 -0.42 -9.60
N CYS A 125 20.14 -1.10 -10.06
CA CYS A 125 20.27 -2.37 -10.77
C CYS A 125 21.00 -2.24 -12.12
N MET A 126 20.65 -1.24 -12.92
CA MET A 126 21.33 -0.95 -14.19
C MET A 126 22.80 -0.61 -13.98
N TRP A 127 23.08 0.22 -12.96
CA TRP A 127 24.45 0.59 -12.62
C TRP A 127 25.27 -0.64 -12.23
N GLN A 128 24.75 -1.48 -11.34
CA GLN A 128 25.40 -2.71 -10.94
C GLN A 128 25.72 -3.59 -12.16
N ALA A 129 24.74 -3.76 -13.05
CA ALA A 129 24.89 -4.54 -14.27
C ALA A 129 26.02 -4.04 -15.19
N ARG A 130 26.46 -2.78 -15.07
CA ARG A 130 27.53 -2.19 -15.88
C ARG A 130 28.90 -2.25 -15.22
N GLU A 131 28.98 -2.18 -13.90
CA GLU A 131 30.26 -2.26 -13.17
C GLU A 131 30.66 -3.70 -12.82
N ASP A 132 29.70 -4.56 -12.50
CA ASP A 132 29.94 -5.93 -12.03
C ASP A 132 30.14 -6.93 -13.17
N SER A 133 30.34 -6.50 -14.42
CA SER A 133 30.69 -7.44 -15.52
C SER A 133 31.96 -8.26 -15.25
N HIS A 134 32.71 -7.94 -14.19
CA HIS A 134 33.94 -8.61 -13.76
C HIS A 134 33.98 -9.07 -12.30
N ARG A 135 32.94 -8.84 -11.47
CA ARG A 135 32.95 -9.28 -10.06
C ARG A 135 32.10 -10.54 -9.88
N GLU A 136 32.67 -11.54 -9.20
CA GLU A 136 31.98 -12.79 -8.82
C GLU A 136 31.01 -12.60 -7.64
N GLU A 137 30.98 -11.42 -7.01
CA GLU A 137 30.11 -11.13 -5.87
C GLU A 137 28.67 -10.89 -6.36
N GLY A 138 27.74 -11.68 -5.82
CA GLY A 138 26.37 -11.82 -6.31
C GLY A 138 25.62 -10.50 -6.39
N ALA A 139 24.96 -10.28 -7.52
CA ALA A 139 24.21 -9.06 -7.72
C ALA A 139 23.06 -8.93 -6.71
N ILE A 140 22.62 -7.71 -6.37
CA ILE A 140 21.31 -7.49 -5.71
C ILE A 140 20.23 -8.31 -6.43
N LEU A 141 20.42 -8.43 -7.73
CA LEU A 141 19.59 -9.13 -8.69
C LEU A 141 19.63 -10.64 -8.54
N GLN A 142 20.71 -11.26 -8.06
CA GLN A 142 20.76 -12.71 -7.79
C GLN A 142 20.23 -13.05 -6.40
N GLU A 143 20.38 -12.11 -5.48
CA GLU A 143 20.04 -12.28 -4.07
C GLU A 143 18.55 -12.03 -3.78
N LEU A 144 17.92 -11.08 -4.48
CA LEU A 144 16.49 -10.78 -4.31
C LEU A 144 15.54 -11.83 -4.90
N PRO A 145 15.86 -12.58 -5.99
CA PRO A 145 15.02 -13.63 -6.59
C PRO A 145 15.33 -15.06 -6.16
N GLY A 146 16.44 -15.36 -5.49
CA GLY A 146 16.64 -16.66 -4.85
C GLY A 146 16.16 -16.61 -3.40
N GLY A 147 14.87 -16.71 -3.06
CA GLY A 147 14.23 -18.01 -2.82
C GLY A 147 14.67 -18.68 -1.50
N GLY A 148 15.91 -18.45 -1.06
CA GLY A 148 16.45 -19.00 0.18
C GLY A 148 15.79 -18.34 1.39
N GLU A 149 15.06 -19.14 2.16
CA GLU A 149 14.37 -18.73 3.39
C GLU A 149 15.30 -18.18 4.49
N GLU A 150 16.63 -18.24 4.32
CA GLU A 150 17.60 -17.99 5.39
C GLU A 150 18.21 -16.58 5.43
N ARG A 151 18.15 -15.78 4.34
CA ARG A 151 18.72 -14.42 4.38
C ARG A 151 17.69 -13.42 4.91
N GLY A 152 18.00 -12.88 6.09
CA GLY A 152 17.17 -11.87 6.73
C GLY A 152 17.13 -10.57 5.93
N TYR A 153 15.99 -9.85 6.01
CA TYR A 153 15.79 -8.50 5.47
C TYR A 153 17.00 -7.57 5.66
N GLN A 154 17.66 -7.71 6.81
CA GLN A 154 18.83 -6.95 7.21
C GLN A 154 20.04 -7.14 6.27
N GLN A 155 20.27 -8.32 5.68
CA GLN A 155 21.42 -8.54 4.80
C GLN A 155 21.27 -7.85 3.45
N HIS A 156 20.08 -7.89 2.84
CA HIS A 156 19.81 -7.14 1.61
C HIS A 156 19.89 -5.63 1.84
N PHE A 157 19.39 -5.18 2.99
CA PHE A 157 19.47 -3.78 3.39
C PHE A 157 20.91 -3.33 3.65
N ASP A 158 21.70 -4.12 4.36
CA ASP A 158 23.11 -3.84 4.66
C ASP A 158 23.95 -3.79 3.38
N MET A 159 23.67 -4.65 2.40
CA MET A 159 24.30 -4.61 1.08
C MET A 159 23.99 -3.31 0.32
N VAL A 160 22.70 -2.93 0.27
CA VAL A 160 22.27 -1.67 -0.36
C VAL A 160 22.93 -0.48 0.35
N LEU A 161 22.94 -0.45 1.68
CA LEU A 161 23.60 0.60 2.46
C LEU A 161 25.12 0.62 2.28
N GLN A 162 25.76 -0.54 2.17
CA GLN A 162 27.20 -0.63 1.95
C GLN A 162 27.58 0.03 0.62
N TRP A 163 26.75 -0.11 -0.41
CA TRP A 163 26.95 0.61 -1.67
C TRP A 163 26.64 2.10 -1.58
N ALA A 164 25.68 2.50 -0.73
CA ALA A 164 25.41 3.91 -0.46
C ALA A 164 26.64 4.62 0.14
N ARG A 165 27.41 3.92 0.99
CA ARG A 165 28.57 4.50 1.69
C ARG A 165 29.70 4.90 0.77
N ASP A 166 29.89 4.19 -0.34
CA ASP A 166 31.01 4.42 -1.24
C ASP A 166 30.72 5.51 -2.30
N ARG A 167 29.57 6.21 -2.20
CA ARG A 167 29.12 7.13 -3.26
C ARG A 167 28.52 8.45 -2.77
N PRO A 168 28.87 9.58 -3.40
CA PRO A 168 28.33 10.91 -3.06
C PRO A 168 26.86 11.11 -3.47
N GLU A 169 26.28 10.22 -4.28
CA GLU A 169 24.87 10.24 -4.70
C GLU A 169 23.96 9.39 -3.77
N ALA A 170 24.37 9.22 -2.50
CA ALA A 170 23.80 8.29 -1.50
C ALA A 170 22.26 8.32 -1.35
N TYR A 171 21.59 9.38 -1.80
CA TYR A 171 20.13 9.51 -1.76
C TYR A 171 19.40 8.51 -2.67
N ASP A 172 19.93 8.24 -3.87
CA ASP A 172 19.31 7.26 -4.79
C ASP A 172 19.29 5.86 -4.16
N VAL A 173 20.32 5.52 -3.41
CA VAL A 173 20.45 4.20 -2.78
C VAL A 173 19.44 4.02 -1.64
N LEU A 174 19.09 5.11 -0.94
CA LEU A 174 18.10 5.08 0.12
C LEU A 174 16.68 4.89 -0.41
N PHE A 175 16.34 5.55 -1.51
CA PHE A 175 15.06 5.37 -2.21
C PHE A 175 14.96 3.97 -2.82
N ALA A 176 16.06 3.47 -3.40
CA ALA A 176 16.17 2.08 -3.84
C ALA A 176 15.97 1.09 -2.68
N ALA A 177 16.55 1.35 -1.50
CA ALA A 177 16.39 0.49 -0.33
C ALA A 177 14.92 0.39 0.11
N ARG A 178 14.20 1.52 0.08
CA ARG A 178 12.75 1.55 0.36
C ARG A 178 11.95 0.75 -0.68
N ALA A 179 12.33 0.85 -1.95
CA ALA A 179 11.73 0.02 -2.99
C ALA A 179 11.99 -1.48 -2.79
N VAL A 180 13.20 -1.85 -2.38
CA VAL A 180 13.59 -3.22 -2.04
C VAL A 180 12.78 -3.74 -0.85
N GLU A 181 12.53 -2.92 0.18
CA GLU A 181 11.67 -3.27 1.32
C GLU A 181 10.33 -3.80 0.84
N PHE A 182 9.68 -2.99 0.01
CA PHE A 182 8.37 -3.28 -0.53
C PHE A 182 8.39 -4.52 -1.42
N ILE A 183 9.40 -4.69 -2.28
CA ILE A 183 9.51 -5.86 -3.16
C ILE A 183 9.73 -7.14 -2.37
N ILE A 184 10.58 -7.13 -1.34
CA ILE A 184 10.76 -8.28 -0.43
C ILE A 184 9.45 -8.63 0.27
N TRP A 185 8.75 -7.61 0.78
CA TRP A 185 7.44 -7.80 1.41
C TRP A 185 6.45 -8.42 0.41
N LEU A 186 6.32 -7.84 -0.79
CA LEU A 186 5.39 -8.28 -1.81
C LEU A 186 5.71 -9.70 -2.25
N ARG A 187 6.99 -10.03 -2.44
CA ARG A 187 7.45 -11.37 -2.82
C ARG A 187 7.10 -12.43 -1.78
N ARG A 188 7.17 -12.11 -0.48
CA ARG A 188 6.72 -13.01 0.59
C ARG A 188 5.23 -13.28 0.56
N GLN A 189 4.43 -12.31 0.12
CA GLN A 189 2.98 -12.48 0.00
C GLN A 189 2.59 -13.15 -1.32
N SER A 190 3.31 -12.82 -2.39
CA SER A 190 3.06 -13.27 -3.75
C SER A 190 4.35 -13.23 -4.57
N PRO A 191 5.07 -14.36 -4.68
CA PRO A 191 6.38 -14.43 -5.32
C PRO A 191 6.40 -13.93 -6.77
N ASP A 192 5.42 -14.34 -7.58
CA ASP A 192 5.33 -13.97 -9.00
C ASP A 192 5.02 -12.48 -9.19
N PHE A 193 4.12 -11.90 -8.38
CA PHE A 193 3.86 -10.46 -8.43
C PHE A 193 5.06 -9.64 -7.95
N GLY A 194 5.73 -10.07 -6.88
CA GLY A 194 6.95 -9.43 -6.40
C GLY A 194 8.04 -9.41 -7.48
N TRP A 195 8.20 -10.51 -8.20
CA TRP A 195 9.14 -10.60 -9.32
C TRP A 195 8.76 -9.67 -10.49
N LEU A 196 7.49 -9.64 -10.89
CA LEU A 196 7.02 -8.72 -11.94
C LEU A 196 7.26 -7.26 -11.57
N PHE A 197 7.04 -6.92 -10.31
CA PHE A 197 7.31 -5.58 -9.77
C PHE A 197 8.77 -5.19 -9.92
N PHE A 198 9.64 -6.12 -9.52
CA PHE A 198 11.08 -5.94 -9.58
C PHE A 198 11.56 -5.77 -11.03
N VAL A 199 11.18 -6.69 -11.92
CA VAL A 199 11.57 -6.62 -13.32
C VAL A 199 11.01 -5.38 -13.98
N ARG A 200 9.78 -4.97 -13.68
CA ARG A 200 9.26 -3.73 -14.25
C ARG A 200 10.10 -2.52 -13.84
N ALA A 201 10.47 -2.40 -12.56
CA ALA A 201 11.33 -1.32 -12.08
C ALA A 201 12.69 -1.31 -12.79
N ILE A 202 13.27 -2.48 -13.05
CA ILE A 202 14.50 -2.62 -13.85
C ILE A 202 14.27 -2.13 -15.28
N LEU A 203 13.23 -2.63 -15.96
CA LEU A 203 12.94 -2.25 -17.34
C LEU A 203 12.82 -0.73 -17.52
N GLU A 204 12.23 -0.02 -16.56
CA GLU A 204 12.11 1.45 -16.62
C GLU A 204 13.45 2.18 -16.62
N ALA A 205 14.50 1.60 -16.07
CA ALA A 205 15.84 2.19 -16.09
C ALA A 205 16.61 1.95 -17.40
N PHE A 206 16.22 0.95 -18.19
CA PHE A 206 16.89 0.57 -19.42
C PHE A 206 16.30 1.27 -20.65
N GLN A 207 17.12 1.48 -21.67
CA GLN A 207 16.68 2.07 -22.94
C GLN A 207 15.81 1.08 -23.72
N ASP A 208 14.81 1.60 -24.45
CA ASP A 208 13.78 0.77 -25.10
C ASP A 208 14.32 -0.16 -26.20
N ASP A 209 15.48 0.18 -26.79
CA ASP A 209 16.16 -0.59 -27.83
C ASP A 209 17.15 -1.64 -27.28
N GLU A 210 17.42 -1.64 -25.97
CA GLU A 210 18.24 -2.68 -25.35
C GLU A 210 17.57 -4.05 -25.44
N PHE A 211 18.38 -5.09 -25.64
CA PHE A 211 17.89 -6.46 -25.82
C PHE A 211 17.58 -7.14 -24.49
N ILE A 212 16.57 -8.00 -24.54
CA ILE A 212 16.25 -8.93 -23.46
C ILE A 212 16.28 -10.33 -24.04
N GLU A 213 17.01 -11.22 -23.39
CA GLU A 213 17.16 -12.62 -23.77
C GLU A 213 16.82 -13.50 -22.58
N PHE A 214 15.97 -14.50 -22.80
CA PHE A 214 15.60 -15.47 -21.79
C PHE A 214 15.84 -16.89 -22.31
N ASP A 215 16.87 -17.55 -21.78
CA ASP A 215 17.27 -18.89 -22.19
C ASP A 215 16.46 -19.95 -21.45
N ILE A 216 15.80 -20.79 -22.25
CA ILE A 216 14.95 -21.89 -21.77
C ILE A 216 15.46 -23.25 -22.23
N ALA A 217 16.69 -23.33 -22.75
CA ALA A 217 17.25 -24.57 -23.29
C ALA A 217 17.25 -25.69 -22.24
N GLY A 218 17.56 -25.36 -20.97
CA GLY A 218 17.49 -26.30 -19.86
C GLY A 218 16.09 -26.87 -19.63
N ARG A 219 15.04 -26.06 -19.78
CA ARG A 219 13.64 -26.48 -19.62
C ARG A 219 13.14 -27.31 -20.78
N ILE A 220 13.52 -26.96 -22.01
CA ILE A 220 13.20 -27.76 -23.19
C ILE A 220 13.82 -29.15 -23.06
N ARG A 221 15.09 -29.25 -22.62
CA ARG A 221 15.74 -30.54 -22.37
C ARG A 221 14.99 -31.35 -21.32
N GLN A 222 14.66 -30.74 -20.18
CA GLN A 222 13.88 -31.40 -19.14
C GLN A 222 12.55 -31.95 -19.70
N PHE A 223 11.85 -31.16 -20.52
CA PHE A 223 10.58 -31.55 -21.12
C PHE A 223 10.72 -32.71 -22.12
N ILE A 224 11.81 -32.74 -22.89
CA ILE A 224 12.16 -33.85 -23.80
C ILE A 224 12.52 -35.11 -23.00
N GLU A 225 13.31 -34.97 -21.93
CA GLU A 225 13.69 -36.07 -21.02
C GLU A 225 12.47 -36.74 -20.37
N ASP A 226 11.40 -35.98 -20.11
CA ASP A 226 10.11 -36.47 -19.62
C ASP A 226 9.29 -37.24 -20.68
N GLY A 227 9.86 -37.50 -21.86
CA GLY A 227 9.27 -38.33 -22.92
C GLY A 227 8.19 -37.64 -23.74
N ARG A 228 8.15 -36.30 -23.73
CA ARG A 228 7.21 -35.50 -24.52
C ARG A 228 7.90 -35.01 -25.79
N GLU A 229 7.55 -35.58 -26.94
CA GLU A 229 7.94 -35.03 -28.23
C GLU A 229 7.10 -33.78 -28.52
N VAL A 230 7.71 -32.60 -28.45
CA VAL A 230 7.06 -31.33 -28.78
C VAL A 230 8.03 -30.47 -29.60
N GLU A 231 7.53 -29.92 -30.69
CA GLU A 231 8.27 -28.96 -31.51
C GLU A 231 8.61 -27.72 -30.66
N PRO A 232 9.83 -27.16 -30.74
CA PRO A 232 10.26 -26.05 -29.87
C PRO A 232 9.29 -24.85 -29.84
N ASN A 233 8.66 -24.52 -30.96
CA ASN A 233 7.67 -23.44 -31.06
C ASN A 233 6.37 -23.76 -30.32
N ASP A 234 5.94 -25.01 -30.34
CA ASP A 234 4.77 -25.48 -29.60
C ASP A 234 5.06 -25.47 -28.10
N PHE A 235 6.29 -25.85 -27.71
CA PHE A 235 6.75 -25.72 -26.32
C PHE A 235 6.73 -24.26 -25.87
N ALA A 236 7.32 -23.35 -26.64
CA ALA A 236 7.37 -21.93 -26.31
C ALA A 236 5.96 -21.32 -26.15
N SER A 237 5.05 -21.66 -27.06
CA SER A 237 3.64 -21.23 -26.99
C SER A 237 2.93 -21.78 -25.75
N ALA A 238 3.09 -23.08 -25.47
CA ALA A 238 2.51 -23.72 -24.29
C ALA A 238 3.09 -23.15 -22.99
N TYR A 239 4.39 -22.83 -22.98
CA TYR A 239 5.09 -22.25 -21.85
C TYR A 239 4.55 -20.85 -21.53
N VAL A 240 4.47 -19.96 -22.52
CA VAL A 240 3.90 -18.61 -22.35
C VAL A 240 2.44 -18.68 -21.89
N GLN A 241 1.63 -19.56 -22.49
CA GLN A 241 0.23 -19.73 -22.12
C GLN A 241 0.07 -20.24 -20.68
N GLY A 242 0.85 -21.26 -20.29
CA GLY A 242 0.83 -21.81 -18.94
C GLY A 242 1.21 -20.78 -17.87
N SER A 243 2.18 -19.91 -18.16
CA SER A 243 2.54 -18.80 -17.28
C SER A 243 1.42 -17.77 -17.13
N ILE A 244 0.70 -17.44 -18.21
CA ILE A 244 -0.47 -16.54 -18.15
C ILE A 244 -1.57 -17.17 -17.29
N GLU A 245 -1.84 -18.46 -17.46
CA GLU A 245 -2.86 -19.19 -16.70
C GLU A 245 -2.50 -19.26 -15.20
N ALA A 246 -1.26 -19.59 -14.87
CA ALA A 246 -0.78 -19.62 -13.49
C ALA A 246 -0.98 -18.27 -12.79
N LEU A 247 -0.58 -17.16 -13.44
CA LEU A 247 -0.75 -15.83 -12.87
C LEU A 247 -2.22 -15.42 -12.76
N ALA A 248 -3.06 -15.80 -13.73
CA ALA A 248 -4.49 -15.56 -13.67
C ALA A 248 -5.14 -16.30 -12.48
N ASP A 249 -4.69 -17.52 -12.18
CA ASP A 249 -5.17 -18.30 -11.05
C ASP A 249 -4.69 -17.73 -9.71
N ASP A 250 -3.45 -17.25 -9.63
CA ASP A 250 -2.94 -16.50 -8.47
C ASP A 250 -3.73 -15.21 -8.24
N ALA A 251 -3.97 -14.42 -9.28
CA ALA A 251 -4.78 -13.21 -9.19
C ALA A 251 -6.21 -13.52 -8.71
N ARG A 252 -6.81 -14.60 -9.19
CA ARG A 252 -8.13 -15.08 -8.73
C ARG A 252 -8.09 -15.54 -7.27
N LEU A 253 -7.03 -16.22 -6.83
CA LEU A 253 -6.86 -16.66 -5.45
C LEU A 253 -6.76 -15.46 -4.51
N ILE A 254 -5.89 -14.50 -4.85
CA ILE A 254 -5.72 -13.24 -4.11
C ILE A 254 -7.05 -12.47 -4.05
N GLY A 255 -7.74 -12.32 -5.19
CA GLY A 255 -9.05 -11.68 -5.24
C GLY A 255 -10.09 -12.36 -4.35
N ARG A 256 -10.11 -13.71 -4.31
CA ARG A 256 -10.98 -14.48 -3.40
C ARG A 256 -10.61 -14.26 -1.94
N LEU A 257 -9.32 -14.25 -1.60
CA LEU A 257 -8.85 -13.99 -0.23
C LEU A 257 -9.29 -12.60 0.24
N TYR A 258 -9.07 -11.56 -0.58
CA TYR A 258 -9.53 -10.21 -0.25
C TYR A 258 -11.05 -10.12 -0.10
N ALA A 259 -11.82 -10.81 -0.96
CA ALA A 259 -13.26 -10.88 -0.81
C ALA A 259 -13.68 -11.53 0.52
N VAL A 260 -13.02 -12.63 0.91
CA VAL A 260 -13.25 -13.30 2.20
C VAL A 260 -12.86 -12.39 3.36
N LEU A 261 -11.72 -11.70 3.29
CA LEU A 261 -11.28 -10.77 4.33
C LEU A 261 -12.22 -9.56 4.45
N ALA A 262 -12.68 -9.01 3.34
CA ALA A 262 -13.67 -7.93 3.33
C ALA A 262 -15.03 -8.39 3.87
N ASP A 263 -15.46 -9.62 3.56
CA ASP A 263 -16.67 -10.21 4.14
C ASP A 263 -16.51 -10.52 5.64
N LEU A 264 -15.33 -10.99 6.06
CA LEU A 264 -14.99 -11.18 7.46
C LEU A 264 -14.97 -9.85 8.22
N GLU A 265 -14.39 -8.80 7.65
CA GLU A 265 -14.42 -7.44 8.19
C GLU A 265 -15.87 -6.96 8.33
N LYS A 266 -16.74 -7.19 7.33
CA LYS A 266 -18.16 -6.85 7.44
C LYS A 266 -18.87 -7.64 8.55
N LYS A 267 -18.59 -8.94 8.68
CA LYS A 267 -19.23 -9.84 9.67
C LYS A 267 -18.74 -9.60 11.10
N VAL A 268 -17.45 -9.37 11.28
CA VAL A 268 -16.80 -9.25 12.59
C VAL A 268 -16.66 -7.79 13.00
N GLY A 269 -16.50 -6.87 12.05
CA GLY A 269 -16.21 -5.45 12.28
C GLY A 269 -17.19 -4.81 13.23
N ARG A 270 -18.52 -4.97 13.03
CA ARG A 270 -19.51 -4.40 13.94
C ARG A 270 -19.36 -4.89 15.38
N ASN A 271 -19.10 -6.18 15.58
CA ASN A 271 -18.92 -6.75 16.91
C ASN A 271 -17.58 -6.32 17.54
N TYR A 272 -16.51 -6.31 16.75
CA TYR A 272 -15.18 -5.88 17.17
C TYR A 272 -15.18 -4.40 17.58
N TRP A 273 -15.66 -3.52 16.70
CA TRP A 273 -15.74 -2.08 16.96
C TRP A 273 -16.71 -1.77 18.10
N GLY A 274 -17.83 -2.48 18.21
CA GLY A 274 -18.74 -2.38 19.35
C GLY A 274 -18.08 -2.79 20.68
N ALA A 275 -17.30 -3.86 20.70
CA ALA A 275 -16.55 -4.29 21.89
C ALA A 275 -15.44 -3.29 22.26
N ARG A 276 -14.72 -2.76 21.27
CA ARG A 276 -13.73 -1.70 21.47
C ARG A 276 -14.36 -0.43 22.04
N ALA A 277 -15.49 0.00 21.48
CA ALA A 277 -16.26 1.14 21.98
C ALA A 277 -16.70 0.91 23.44
N ALA A 278 -17.13 -0.29 23.80
CA ALA A 278 -17.47 -0.64 25.19
C ALA A 278 -16.28 -0.48 26.15
N GLY A 279 -15.11 -1.01 25.80
CA GLY A 279 -13.91 -0.86 26.63
C GLY A 279 -13.41 0.58 26.76
N LEU A 280 -13.48 1.37 25.67
CA LEU A 280 -13.13 2.79 25.70
C LEU A 280 -14.09 3.61 26.55
N LEU A 281 -15.39 3.33 26.46
CA LEU A 281 -16.40 3.96 27.31
C LEU A 281 -16.14 3.64 28.79
N GLU A 282 -15.86 2.38 29.13
CA GLU A 282 -15.55 1.98 30.50
C GLU A 282 -14.38 2.80 31.09
N ARG A 283 -13.27 2.92 30.34
CA ARG A 283 -12.10 3.71 30.75
C ARG A 283 -12.41 5.20 30.90
N LEU A 284 -13.23 5.76 30.01
CA LEU A 284 -13.72 7.14 30.13
C LEU A 284 -14.52 7.35 31.42
N LEU A 285 -15.36 6.38 31.79
CA LEU A 285 -16.18 6.43 33.00
C LEU A 285 -15.37 6.25 34.27
N MET A 286 -14.30 5.46 34.24
CA MET A 286 -13.34 5.34 35.34
C MET A 286 -12.51 6.63 35.55
N GLY A 287 -12.52 7.53 34.57
CA GLY A 287 -11.84 8.82 34.66
C GLY A 287 -10.31 8.69 34.58
N GLU A 288 -9.81 7.68 33.89
CA GLU A 288 -8.38 7.42 33.73
C GLU A 288 -7.66 8.56 33.00
N GLY A 289 -6.54 9.02 33.56
CA GLY A 289 -5.59 9.91 32.88
C GLY A 289 -5.88 11.41 32.95
N THR A 290 -5.04 12.18 32.26
CA THR A 290 -5.14 13.65 32.18
C THR A 290 -6.30 14.10 31.28
N ALA A 291 -6.65 15.39 31.30
CA ALA A 291 -7.68 15.94 30.41
C ALA A 291 -7.42 15.61 28.93
N GLN A 292 -6.15 15.61 28.51
CA GLN A 292 -5.76 15.29 27.14
C GLN A 292 -5.82 13.79 26.83
N VAL A 293 -5.55 12.92 27.79
CA VAL A 293 -5.80 11.47 27.65
C VAL A 293 -7.30 11.22 27.50
N ARG A 294 -8.10 11.90 28.32
CA ARG A 294 -9.56 11.82 28.29
C ARG A 294 -10.18 12.36 27.00
N GLY A 295 -9.61 13.40 26.40
CA GLY A 295 -9.99 13.90 25.07
C GLY A 295 -9.80 12.81 24.01
N ARG A 296 -8.56 12.29 23.93
CA ARG A 296 -8.21 11.20 23.00
C ARG A 296 -9.06 9.94 23.18
N LEU A 297 -9.37 9.56 24.42
CA LEU A 297 -10.26 8.42 24.67
C LEU A 297 -11.68 8.65 24.13
N LEU A 298 -12.18 9.89 24.17
CA LEU A 298 -13.49 10.22 23.60
C LEU A 298 -13.44 10.20 22.06
N GLU A 299 -12.38 10.74 21.46
CA GLU A 299 -12.14 10.66 20.02
C GLU A 299 -12.07 9.19 19.55
N ASP A 300 -11.29 8.35 20.24
CA ASP A 300 -11.17 6.91 19.96
C ASP A 300 -12.51 6.17 20.09
N LEU A 301 -13.33 6.55 21.07
CA LEU A 301 -14.67 6.00 21.27
C LEU A 301 -15.56 6.31 20.07
N LEU A 302 -15.55 7.57 19.62
CA LEU A 302 -16.36 8.01 18.48
C LEU A 302 -15.88 7.38 17.18
N GLU A 303 -14.57 7.29 16.98
CA GLU A 303 -13.97 6.56 15.87
C GLU A 303 -14.47 5.12 15.83
N SER A 304 -14.50 4.44 16.98
CA SER A 304 -14.99 3.07 17.09
C SER A 304 -16.48 2.96 16.74
N LEU A 305 -17.32 3.89 17.21
CA LEU A 305 -18.76 3.91 16.88
C LEU A 305 -19.04 4.22 15.41
N VAL A 306 -18.21 5.04 14.77
CA VAL A 306 -18.29 5.35 13.34
C VAL A 306 -17.88 4.14 12.51
N ARG A 307 -16.78 3.47 12.85
CA ARG A 307 -16.27 2.29 12.14
C ARG A 307 -17.20 1.07 12.18
N MET A 308 -18.26 1.11 13.00
CA MET A 308 -19.37 0.14 12.91
C MET A 308 -20.18 0.28 11.61
N ASP A 309 -20.03 1.38 10.89
CA ASP A 309 -20.62 1.64 9.57
C ASP A 309 -19.51 1.87 8.51
N PRO A 310 -19.29 0.91 7.60
CA PRO A 310 -18.24 1.03 6.58
C PRO A 310 -18.48 2.15 5.56
N GLN A 311 -19.69 2.72 5.50
CA GLN A 311 -20.02 3.84 4.59
C GLN A 311 -19.60 5.22 5.13
N LEU A 312 -18.96 5.27 6.31
CA LEU A 312 -18.35 6.49 6.85
C LEU A 312 -16.86 6.26 7.16
N PRO A 313 -16.01 6.12 6.14
CA PRO A 313 -14.58 6.04 6.39
C PRO A 313 -14.10 7.34 7.05
N VAL A 314 -13.27 7.16 8.08
CA VAL A 314 -12.55 8.25 8.74
C VAL A 314 -11.43 8.66 7.80
N VAL A 315 -11.53 9.86 7.23
CA VAL A 315 -10.56 10.41 6.27
C VAL A 315 -9.35 10.91 7.04
N GLU A 316 -9.60 11.69 8.09
CA GLU A 316 -8.57 12.28 8.94
C GLU A 316 -9.00 12.29 10.40
N LYS A 317 -8.00 12.26 11.27
CA LYS A 317 -8.14 12.37 12.72
C LYS A 317 -7.19 13.44 13.22
N ASN A 318 -7.69 14.33 14.05
CA ASN A 318 -6.95 15.49 14.57
C ASN A 318 -6.36 16.32 13.43
N LEU A 319 -7.20 16.65 12.44
CA LEU A 319 -6.82 17.49 11.31
C LEU A 319 -6.44 18.86 11.86
N LEU A 320 -5.16 19.19 11.71
CA LEU A 320 -4.59 20.49 12.08
C LEU A 320 -4.43 21.34 10.82
N ASN A 321 -5.25 22.37 10.71
CA ASN A 321 -5.07 23.45 9.74
C ASN A 321 -4.25 24.58 10.37
N GLU A 322 -3.86 25.58 9.58
CA GLU A 322 -3.08 26.75 10.04
C GLU A 322 -3.70 27.46 11.26
N THR A 323 -5.01 27.31 11.47
CA THR A 323 -5.76 28.03 12.51
C THR A 323 -6.69 27.16 13.35
N GLU A 324 -6.94 25.90 12.98
CA GLU A 324 -8.04 25.10 13.57
C GLU A 324 -7.69 23.61 13.66
N GLU A 325 -8.22 22.94 14.69
CA GLU A 325 -8.16 21.49 14.88
C GLU A 325 -9.55 20.88 14.72
N ILE A 326 -9.72 19.86 13.88
CA ILE A 326 -10.96 19.04 13.78
C ILE A 326 -10.66 17.62 14.23
N ASP A 327 -11.38 17.14 15.24
CA ASP A 327 -11.09 15.85 15.87
C ASP A 327 -11.28 14.67 14.90
N LEU A 328 -12.39 14.62 14.16
CA LEU A 328 -12.60 13.62 13.11
C LEU A 328 -13.26 14.24 11.87
N VAL A 329 -12.73 13.87 10.69
CA VAL A 329 -13.32 14.16 9.38
C VAL A 329 -13.74 12.86 8.74
N LEU A 330 -15.04 12.74 8.43
CA LEU A 330 -15.61 11.56 7.81
C LEU A 330 -16.00 11.87 6.36
N GLN A 331 -15.81 10.90 5.47
CA GLN A 331 -16.40 10.96 4.14
C GLN A 331 -17.82 10.39 4.20
N ASN A 332 -18.79 11.15 3.73
CA ASN A 332 -20.17 10.69 3.69
C ASN A 332 -20.43 9.86 2.42
N GLN A 333 -20.39 8.53 2.56
CA GLN A 333 -20.77 7.61 1.48
C GLN A 333 -22.13 6.95 1.73
N LEU A 334 -22.91 7.48 2.68
CA LEU A 334 -24.21 6.91 3.08
C LEU A 334 -25.24 7.09 1.98
N GLN A 335 -25.83 5.98 1.56
CA GLN A 335 -26.82 5.96 0.46
C GLN A 335 -28.27 6.15 0.93
N SER A 336 -28.51 6.27 2.24
CA SER A 336 -29.89 6.41 2.72
C SER A 336 -30.47 7.77 2.30
N PRO A 337 -31.77 7.84 1.94
CA PRO A 337 -32.40 9.11 1.55
C PRO A 337 -32.25 10.22 2.59
N PHE A 338 -32.20 9.86 3.87
CA PHE A 338 -31.98 10.78 4.98
C PHE A 338 -30.62 11.51 4.88
N TRP A 339 -29.54 10.76 4.67
CA TRP A 339 -28.19 11.33 4.57
C TRP A 339 -27.95 12.02 3.22
N ALA A 340 -28.47 11.45 2.14
CA ALA A 340 -28.38 12.04 0.80
C ALA A 340 -29.03 13.44 0.74
N ALA A 341 -30.16 13.63 1.44
CA ALA A 341 -30.87 14.92 1.50
C ALA A 341 -30.05 16.04 2.17
N MET A 342 -29.04 15.70 2.98
CA MET A 342 -28.20 16.70 3.66
C MET A 342 -27.14 17.31 2.74
N GLN A 343 -26.85 16.69 1.59
CA GLN A 343 -25.89 17.18 0.59
C GLN A 343 -24.54 17.58 1.21
N SER A 344 -24.02 16.73 2.10
CA SER A 344 -22.77 16.97 2.84
C SER A 344 -21.75 15.89 2.49
N PRO A 345 -20.80 16.13 1.56
CA PRO A 345 -19.76 15.17 1.21
C PRO A 345 -18.87 14.77 2.39
N LEU A 346 -18.65 15.68 3.33
CA LEU A 346 -17.91 15.47 4.57
C LEU A 346 -18.83 15.64 5.78
N LEU A 347 -18.52 14.93 6.86
CA LEU A 347 -19.09 15.16 8.18
C LEU A 347 -17.96 15.48 9.15
N PHE A 348 -18.14 16.50 9.99
CA PHE A 348 -17.17 16.83 11.04
C PHE A 348 -17.66 16.35 12.40
N ILE A 349 -16.74 15.83 13.21
CA ILE A 349 -16.99 15.53 14.62
C ILE A 349 -16.06 16.37 15.48
N GLU A 350 -16.62 17.00 16.50
CA GLU A 350 -15.89 17.72 17.55
C GLU A 350 -16.28 17.14 18.90
N CYS A 351 -15.29 16.84 19.73
CA CYS A 351 -15.40 16.18 21.01
C CYS A 351 -14.97 17.12 22.15
N LYS A 352 -15.75 17.16 23.23
CA LYS A 352 -15.43 17.89 24.46
C LYS A 352 -15.66 17.00 25.68
N ASN A 353 -14.57 16.50 26.26
CA ASN A 353 -14.61 15.71 27.49
C ASN A 353 -14.35 16.58 28.72
N TRP A 354 -15.24 17.54 28.98
CA TRP A 354 -15.14 18.44 30.12
C TRP A 354 -15.93 17.93 31.33
N LYS A 355 -15.60 18.45 32.53
CA LYS A 355 -16.35 18.15 33.75
C LYS A 355 -17.69 18.90 33.82
N THR A 356 -17.80 20.01 33.11
CA THR A 356 -19.00 20.85 33.04
C THR A 356 -19.60 20.81 31.64
N VAL A 357 -20.88 21.18 31.54
CA VAL A 357 -21.57 21.32 30.26
C VAL A 357 -20.84 22.29 29.32
N VAL A 358 -20.93 22.04 28.02
CA VAL A 358 -20.34 22.88 26.97
C VAL A 358 -21.17 24.15 26.76
N GLY A 359 -20.48 25.27 26.55
CA GLY A 359 -21.05 26.59 26.44
C GLY A 359 -21.40 27.01 25.01
N ALA A 360 -22.02 28.18 24.92
CA ALA A 360 -22.29 28.86 23.65
C ALA A 360 -21.03 29.21 22.82
N PRO A 361 -19.88 29.61 23.41
CA PRO A 361 -18.68 29.94 22.64
C PRO A 361 -18.20 28.77 21.77
N GLU A 362 -18.19 27.56 22.32
CA GLU A 362 -17.68 26.37 21.63
C GLU A 362 -18.59 25.96 20.47
N ALA A 363 -19.91 26.12 20.62
CA ALA A 363 -20.84 25.90 19.52
C ALA A 363 -20.61 26.86 18.34
N ARG A 364 -20.24 28.12 18.61
CA ARG A 364 -19.93 29.10 17.55
C ARG A 364 -18.63 28.78 16.84
N ILE A 365 -17.62 28.31 17.59
CA ILE A 365 -16.35 27.87 17.01
C ILE A 365 -16.61 26.69 16.06
N PHE A 366 -17.39 25.70 16.51
CA PHE A 366 -17.71 24.55 15.66
C PHE A 366 -18.61 24.92 14.46
N GLU A 367 -19.54 25.87 14.63
CA GLU A 367 -20.29 26.45 13.53
C GLU A 367 -19.36 27.09 12.48
N SER A 368 -18.38 27.89 12.90
CA SER A 368 -17.42 28.56 11.99
C SER A 368 -16.66 27.54 11.16
N LYS A 369 -16.11 26.52 11.82
CA LYS A 369 -15.40 25.39 11.19
C LYS A 369 -16.19 24.74 10.06
N ILE A 370 -17.49 24.52 10.26
CA ILE A 370 -18.37 23.93 9.24
C ILE A 370 -18.62 24.94 8.11
N ARG A 371 -18.93 26.20 8.43
CA ARG A 371 -19.20 27.25 7.43
C ARG A 371 -18.02 27.49 6.50
N GLU A 372 -16.82 27.48 7.03
CA GLU A 372 -15.58 27.72 6.28
C GLU A 372 -15.29 26.64 5.24
N ARG A 373 -15.94 25.48 5.32
CA ARG A 373 -15.84 24.40 4.33
C ARG A 373 -16.95 24.45 3.27
N GLY A 374 -17.88 25.40 3.37
CA GLY A 374 -18.91 25.66 2.38
C GLY A 374 -19.74 24.41 2.05
N ASN A 375 -19.86 24.10 0.75
CA ASN A 375 -20.66 22.97 0.29
C ASN A 375 -20.04 21.59 0.58
N LEU A 376 -18.78 21.52 1.02
CA LEU A 376 -18.12 20.26 1.35
C LEU A 376 -18.57 19.71 2.71
N CYS A 377 -18.95 20.57 3.65
CA CYS A 377 -19.42 20.17 4.98
C CYS A 377 -20.64 21.00 5.39
N ARG A 378 -21.79 20.34 5.49
CA ARG A 378 -23.05 20.91 5.97
C ARG A 378 -23.55 20.24 7.25
N VAL A 379 -22.87 19.19 7.69
CA VAL A 379 -23.27 18.36 8.83
C VAL A 379 -22.12 18.25 9.83
N GLY A 380 -22.39 18.59 11.07
CA GLY A 380 -21.49 18.43 12.21
C GLY A 380 -22.08 17.55 13.30
N ILE A 381 -21.22 16.90 14.06
CA ILE A 381 -21.58 16.09 15.22
C ILE A 381 -20.77 16.65 16.39
N PHE A 382 -21.44 17.33 17.31
CA PHE A 382 -20.83 17.92 18.47
C PHE A 382 -21.06 17.04 19.69
N VAL A 383 -19.98 16.52 20.27
CA VAL A 383 -20.02 15.47 21.28
C VAL A 383 -19.52 16.01 22.62
N SER A 384 -20.29 15.78 23.70
CA SER A 384 -19.89 16.16 25.05
C SER A 384 -20.28 15.11 26.09
N MET A 385 -19.31 14.66 26.89
CA MET A 385 -19.59 13.71 27.98
C MET A 385 -20.47 14.31 29.08
N ALA A 386 -20.34 15.60 29.36
CA ALA A 386 -21.14 16.31 30.35
C ALA A 386 -22.43 16.93 29.78
N GLY A 387 -22.60 16.91 28.45
CA GLY A 387 -23.72 17.53 27.75
C GLY A 387 -23.50 19.02 27.42
N PHE A 388 -24.59 19.72 27.13
CA PHE A 388 -24.60 21.09 26.59
C PHE A 388 -25.49 21.99 27.43
N SER A 389 -25.11 23.26 27.53
CA SER A 389 -25.95 24.30 28.16
C SER A 389 -27.10 24.74 27.24
N ASP A 390 -28.17 25.30 27.80
CA ASP A 390 -29.30 25.81 27.00
C ASP A 390 -28.88 26.86 25.95
N PRO A 391 -28.00 27.84 26.27
CA PRO A 391 -27.53 28.79 25.25
C PRO A 391 -26.75 28.11 24.12
N CYS A 392 -26.02 27.04 24.41
CA CYS A 392 -25.34 26.23 23.40
C CYS A 392 -26.37 25.58 22.46
N LEU A 393 -27.38 24.91 23.03
CA LEU A 393 -28.42 24.24 22.24
C LEU A 393 -29.24 25.23 21.39
N GLN A 394 -29.52 26.43 21.90
CA GLN A 394 -30.18 27.49 21.13
C GLN A 394 -29.36 27.91 19.90
N ILE A 395 -28.04 27.97 20.00
CA ILE A 395 -27.16 28.26 18.86
C ILE A 395 -27.26 27.13 17.83
N LEU A 396 -27.15 25.87 18.25
CA LEU A 396 -27.22 24.73 17.32
C LEU A 396 -28.56 24.70 16.56
N ARG A 397 -29.68 24.99 17.23
CA ARG A 397 -31.01 25.12 16.60
C ARG A 397 -31.07 26.28 15.60
N ARG A 398 -30.42 27.40 15.90
CA ARG A 398 -30.34 28.54 14.98
C ARG A 398 -29.50 28.21 13.75
N VAL A 399 -28.42 27.45 13.90
CA VAL A 399 -27.57 27.01 12.78
C VAL A 399 -28.37 26.14 11.80
N GLN A 400 -29.26 25.30 12.33
CA GLN A 400 -30.17 24.46 11.54
C GLN A 400 -31.16 25.26 10.69
N SER A 401 -31.73 26.35 11.20
CA SER A 401 -32.61 27.20 10.39
C SER A 401 -31.89 27.90 9.24
N GLN A 402 -30.55 27.88 9.24
CA GLN A 402 -29.69 28.43 8.21
C GLN A 402 -29.13 27.37 7.24
N GLY A 403 -29.63 26.13 7.32
CA GLY A 403 -29.31 25.06 6.36
C GLY A 403 -28.08 24.21 6.69
N LEU A 404 -27.52 24.34 7.90
CA LEU A 404 -26.43 23.52 8.44
C LEU A 404 -26.94 22.66 9.59
N ILE A 405 -26.61 21.38 9.63
CA ILE A 405 -27.12 20.46 10.66
C ILE A 405 -26.00 20.12 11.63
N ILE A 406 -26.09 20.60 12.88
CA ILE A 406 -25.20 20.16 13.94
C ILE A 406 -25.98 19.29 14.93
N PHE A 407 -25.60 18.01 15.02
CA PHE A 407 -26.14 17.08 16.01
C PHE A 407 -25.43 17.27 17.34
N ALA A 408 -26.17 17.46 18.42
CA ALA A 408 -25.62 17.35 19.77
C ALA A 408 -25.64 15.88 20.20
N VAL A 409 -24.53 15.36 20.73
CA VAL A 409 -24.42 13.99 21.22
C VAL A 409 -23.85 14.04 22.64
N THR A 410 -24.60 13.51 23.59
CA THR A 410 -24.24 13.54 25.01
C THR A 410 -23.56 12.24 25.45
N GLY A 411 -22.91 12.27 26.62
CA GLY A 411 -22.40 11.05 27.24
C GLY A 411 -23.48 10.00 27.53
N GLN A 412 -24.74 10.40 27.70
CA GLN A 412 -25.87 9.46 27.82
C GLN A 412 -26.16 8.78 26.48
N ASP A 413 -26.15 9.54 25.39
CA ASP A 413 -26.36 9.01 24.04
C ASP A 413 -25.26 8.00 23.68
N LEU A 414 -24.00 8.30 24.01
CA LEU A 414 -22.87 7.37 23.80
C LEU A 414 -23.04 6.07 24.59
N ARG A 415 -23.44 6.14 25.87
CA ARG A 415 -23.74 4.95 26.67
C ARG A 415 -24.84 4.10 26.04
N GLN A 416 -25.86 4.76 25.50
CA GLN A 416 -26.95 4.09 24.81
C GLN A 416 -26.48 3.42 23.51
N MET A 417 -25.75 4.14 22.66
CA MET A 417 -25.19 3.58 21.41
C MET A 417 -24.34 2.35 21.68
N VAL A 418 -23.43 2.43 22.67
CA VAL A 418 -22.57 1.31 23.06
C VAL A 418 -23.39 0.16 23.65
N GLY A 419 -24.34 0.43 24.54
CA GLY A 419 -25.17 -0.59 25.19
C GLY A 419 -26.09 -1.32 24.22
N GLU A 420 -26.67 -0.60 23.26
CA GLU A 420 -27.54 -1.17 22.21
C GLU A 420 -26.73 -1.71 21.01
N ARG A 421 -25.41 -1.47 20.97
CA ARG A 421 -24.52 -1.77 19.83
C ARG A 421 -25.02 -1.19 18.50
N VAL A 422 -25.52 0.03 18.57
CA VAL A 422 -26.01 0.79 17.41
C VAL A 422 -24.90 1.70 16.90
N SER A 423 -24.73 1.79 15.58
CA SER A 423 -23.75 2.71 14.99
C SER A 423 -24.16 4.17 15.21
N LEU A 424 -23.20 5.09 15.13
CA LEU A 424 -23.48 6.53 15.23
C LEU A 424 -24.53 6.97 14.18
N THR A 425 -24.44 6.46 12.95
CA THR A 425 -25.33 6.80 11.84
C THR A 425 -26.77 6.37 12.08
N GLU A 426 -26.96 5.12 12.53
CA GLU A 426 -28.29 4.57 12.82
C GLU A 426 -28.94 5.29 14.01
N TRP A 427 -28.13 5.62 15.03
CA TRP A 427 -28.61 6.39 16.17
C TRP A 427 -29.01 7.82 15.77
N LEU A 428 -28.20 8.51 14.97
CA LEU A 428 -28.50 9.88 14.52
C LEU A 428 -29.76 9.92 13.63
N ALA A 429 -29.91 8.95 12.73
CA ALA A 429 -31.08 8.87 11.85
C ALA A 429 -32.38 8.57 12.61
N SER A 430 -32.33 7.72 13.64
CA SER A 430 -33.53 7.28 14.38
C SER A 430 -33.90 8.18 15.57
N ARG A 431 -32.90 8.77 16.23
CA ARG A 431 -33.05 9.48 17.52
C ARG A 431 -32.44 10.87 17.51
N GLY A 432 -31.33 11.07 16.80
CA GLY A 432 -30.66 12.38 16.71
C GLY A 432 -31.61 13.51 16.26
N MET A 433 -32.52 13.21 15.33
CA MET A 433 -33.56 14.16 14.89
C MET A 433 -34.51 14.65 16.00
N ARG A 434 -34.73 13.89 17.07
CA ARG A 434 -35.59 14.34 18.19
C ARG A 434 -34.93 15.39 19.07
N GLN A 435 -33.62 15.59 18.94
CA GLN A 435 -32.90 16.66 19.64
C GLN A 435 -32.87 17.95 18.80
N ILE A 436 -33.33 17.88 17.54
CA ILE A 436 -33.37 18.97 16.55
C ILE A 436 -34.73 19.69 16.57
N VAL A 437 -35.83 18.95 16.79
CA VAL A 437 -37.20 19.48 16.99
C VAL A 437 -37.42 19.79 18.46
#